data_AF-A0A836W3U7-F1
#
_entry.id   AF-A0A836W3U7-F1
#
_cell.length_a   1.000
_cell.length_b   1.000
_cell.length_c   1.000
_cell.angle_alpha   90.00
_cell.angle_beta   90.00
_cell.angle_gamma   90.00
#
_symmetry.space_group_name_H-M   'P 1'
#
loop_
_entity.id
_entity.type
_entity.pdbx_description
1 polymer ?
#
loop_
_entity_poly.entity_id
_entity_poly.type
_entity_poly.pdbx_seq_one_letter_code
_entity_poly.pdbx_strand_id
1 'polypeptide(L)'
;PESRELRGCIGYVQPVKSLVETVIDVAIEAAFNDPRFPPLNQDELVRVTFEVSVLGPLERLPREPAKRSSSFTIGRHGLVVRRGFFQGLLLPEVPVEYLWDEETFLAETCVKAGMPPSCWLDPETEFYRFSGRAWREKIPLGEIEERDLAEEYRQLLQRYLRGQLSPDPRRI
;
A
#
# COMPACT_ATOMS: atom_id res chain seq x y z
N PRO A 1 12.32 14.35 -11.99
CA PRO A 1 12.12 12.94 -11.58
C PRO A 1 11.23 12.25 -12.60
N GLU A 2 11.76 11.27 -13.34
CA GLU A 2 10.93 10.43 -14.20
C GLU A 2 9.84 9.77 -13.33
N SER A 3 8.59 9.91 -13.75
CA SER A 3 7.46 9.28 -13.08
C SER A 3 7.57 7.77 -13.26
N ARG A 4 7.67 7.03 -12.15
CA ARG A 4 7.55 5.57 -12.18
C ARG A 4 6.07 5.20 -12.31
N GLU A 5 5.78 4.26 -13.19
CA GLU A 5 4.44 3.75 -13.42
C GLU A 5 4.34 2.30 -12.96
N LEU A 6 3.16 1.90 -12.47
CA LEU A 6 2.90 0.53 -12.05
C LEU A 6 2.95 -0.41 -13.26
N ARG A 7 3.78 -1.46 -13.19
CA ARG A 7 3.92 -2.47 -14.26
C ARG A 7 3.48 -3.89 -13.85
N GLY A 8 3.05 -4.05 -12.60
CA GLY A 8 2.57 -5.29 -12.01
C GLY A 8 2.67 -5.25 -10.49
N CYS A 9 1.71 -5.81 -9.76
CA CYS A 9 1.72 -5.89 -8.31
C CYS A 9 0.85 -7.06 -7.83
N ILE A 10 1.51 -8.06 -7.23
CA ILE A 10 0.90 -9.21 -6.58
C ILE A 10 1.57 -9.40 -5.22
N GLY A 11 0.83 -9.89 -4.23
CA GLY A 11 1.35 -10.13 -2.90
C GLY A 11 0.44 -11.06 -2.10
N TYR A 12 1.00 -11.65 -1.04
CA TYR A 12 0.26 -12.48 -0.10
C TYR A 12 0.05 -11.72 1.21
N VAL A 13 -1.19 -11.70 1.69
CA VAL A 13 -1.55 -11.07 2.97
C VAL A 13 -1.31 -12.02 4.14
N GLN A 14 -1.49 -13.32 3.91
CA GLN A 14 -1.32 -14.35 4.93
C GLN A 14 0.08 -14.98 4.79
N PRO A 15 0.78 -15.21 5.90
CA PRO A 15 2.11 -15.84 5.89
C PRO A 15 1.97 -17.36 5.71
N VAL A 16 1.64 -17.79 4.48
CA VAL A 16 1.42 -19.20 4.13
C VAL A 16 2.71 -19.94 3.75
N LYS A 17 3.78 -19.22 3.46
CA LYS A 17 5.11 -19.72 3.07
C LYS A 17 6.21 -18.93 3.77
N SER A 18 7.46 -19.37 3.66
CA SER A 18 8.60 -18.56 4.12
C SER A 18 8.69 -17.25 3.33
N LEU A 19 9.36 -16.24 3.90
CA LEU A 19 9.52 -14.96 3.22
C LEU A 19 10.26 -15.10 1.89
N VAL A 20 11.30 -15.94 1.83
CA VAL A 20 12.10 -16.15 0.62
C VAL A 20 11.25 -16.77 -0.49
N GLU A 21 10.51 -17.84 -0.19
CA GLU A 21 9.60 -18.47 -1.17
C GLU A 21 8.53 -17.50 -1.62
N THR A 22 7.94 -16.75 -0.68
CA THR A 22 6.90 -15.75 -0.99
C THR A 22 7.43 -14.69 -1.95
N VAL A 23 8.63 -14.14 -1.71
CA VAL A 23 9.22 -13.11 -2.58
C VAL A 23 9.45 -13.64 -3.99
N ILE A 24 9.98 -14.87 -4.12
CA ILE A 24 10.19 -15.50 -5.44
C ILE A 24 8.85 -15.67 -6.17
N ASP A 25 7.85 -16.23 -5.49
CA ASP A 25 6.53 -16.48 -6.08
C ASP A 25 5.86 -15.18 -6.54
N VAL A 26 5.76 -14.19 -5.65
CA VAL A 26 5.03 -12.95 -5.95
C VAL A 26 5.76 -12.08 -6.98
N ALA A 27 7.08 -12.17 -7.08
CA ALA A 27 7.83 -11.51 -8.14
C ALA A 27 7.49 -12.09 -9.53
N ILE A 28 7.39 -13.42 -9.65
CA ILE A 28 6.97 -14.10 -10.87
C ILE A 28 5.51 -13.73 -11.19
N GLU A 29 4.62 -13.83 -10.20
CA GLU A 29 3.20 -13.50 -10.40
C GLU A 29 3.00 -12.04 -10.81
N ALA A 30 3.70 -11.09 -10.17
CA ALA A 30 3.61 -9.67 -10.53
C ALA A 30 4.12 -9.39 -11.95
N ALA A 31 5.15 -10.10 -12.40
CA ALA A 31 5.72 -9.91 -13.74
C ALA A 31 4.86 -10.54 -14.84
N PHE A 32 4.23 -11.70 -14.59
CA PHE A 32 3.63 -12.50 -15.67
C PHE A 32 2.12 -12.70 -15.55
N ASN A 33 1.54 -12.58 -14.34
CA ASN A 33 0.18 -13.01 -14.05
C ASN A 33 -0.71 -11.91 -13.42
N ASP A 34 -0.23 -10.66 -13.31
CA ASP A 34 -1.11 -9.54 -12.93
C ASP A 34 -2.14 -9.28 -14.05
N PRO A 35 -3.45 -9.52 -13.82
CA PRO A 35 -4.46 -9.51 -14.88
C PRO A 35 -4.70 -8.14 -15.50
N ARG A 36 -4.15 -7.07 -14.90
CA ARG A 36 -4.26 -5.70 -15.42
C ARG A 36 -3.24 -5.39 -16.52
N PHE A 37 -2.20 -6.21 -16.65
CA PHE A 37 -1.08 -5.97 -17.54
C PHE A 37 -0.77 -7.20 -18.41
N PRO A 38 -0.23 -7.02 -19.63
CA PRO A 38 0.36 -8.13 -20.35
C PRO A 38 1.62 -8.65 -19.61
N PRO A 39 1.97 -9.94 -19.76
CA PRO A 39 3.20 -10.49 -19.21
C PRO A 39 4.43 -9.65 -19.59
N LEU A 40 5.39 -9.54 -18.66
CA LEU A 40 6.61 -8.76 -18.86
C LEU A 40 7.52 -9.43 -19.91
N ASN A 41 8.01 -8.66 -20.88
CA ASN A 41 8.96 -9.17 -21.87
C ASN A 41 10.41 -9.04 -21.37
N GLN A 42 11.30 -9.87 -21.91
CA GLN A 42 12.72 -9.87 -21.55
C GLN A 42 13.39 -8.49 -21.75
N ASP A 43 13.05 -7.79 -22.83
CA ASP A 43 13.60 -6.46 -23.12
C ASP A 43 13.09 -5.38 -22.15
N GLU A 44 11.97 -5.61 -21.46
CA GLU A 44 11.44 -4.70 -20.44
C GLU A 44 12.19 -4.83 -19.11
N LEU A 45 12.80 -5.98 -18.82
CA LEU A 45 13.49 -6.23 -17.54
C LEU A 45 14.57 -5.20 -17.23
N VAL A 46 15.29 -4.72 -18.24
CA VAL A 46 16.36 -3.72 -18.09
C VAL A 46 15.84 -2.28 -17.94
N ARG A 47 14.51 -2.08 -18.00
CA ARG A 47 13.83 -0.78 -17.93
C ARG A 47 12.92 -0.63 -16.71
N VAL A 48 12.65 -1.72 -15.99
CA VAL A 48 11.80 -1.71 -14.79
C VAL A 48 12.66 -1.66 -13.53
N THR A 49 12.10 -1.09 -12.47
CA THR A 49 12.64 -1.22 -11.11
C THR A 49 11.74 -2.13 -10.30
N PHE A 50 12.33 -2.97 -9.44
CA PHE A 50 11.57 -3.78 -8.51
C PHE A 50 11.40 -3.08 -7.16
N GLU A 51 10.24 -3.31 -6.53
CA GLU A 51 9.93 -2.89 -5.17
C GLU A 51 9.32 -4.08 -4.41
N VAL A 52 9.79 -4.31 -3.19
CA VAL A 52 9.31 -5.38 -2.30
C VAL A 52 8.85 -4.74 -0.99
N SER A 53 7.57 -4.94 -0.66
CA SER A 53 6.99 -4.58 0.64
C SER A 53 6.79 -5.83 1.50
N VAL A 54 7.39 -5.83 2.69
CA VAL A 54 7.27 -6.92 3.67
C VAL A 54 6.32 -6.48 4.79
N LEU A 55 5.31 -7.32 5.04
CA LEU A 55 4.25 -7.03 6.01
C LEU A 55 4.55 -7.69 7.36
N GLY A 56 4.34 -6.94 8.43
CA GLY A 56 4.31 -7.43 9.80
C GLY A 56 3.00 -8.13 10.16
N PRO A 57 2.89 -8.63 11.40
CA PRO A 57 1.65 -9.26 11.88
C PRO A 57 0.49 -8.26 11.95
N LEU A 58 -0.73 -8.78 11.79
CA LEU A 58 -1.97 -8.00 11.92
C LEU A 58 -2.27 -7.73 13.41
N GLU A 59 -2.49 -6.47 13.74
CA GLU A 59 -2.93 -6.00 15.05
C GLU A 59 -4.32 -5.38 14.94
N ARG A 60 -5.27 -5.81 15.76
CA ARG A 60 -6.66 -5.32 15.70
C ARG A 60 -6.77 -3.88 16.20
N LEU A 61 -7.51 -3.05 15.48
CA LEU A 61 -7.88 -1.69 15.90
C LEU A 61 -9.07 -1.69 16.87
N PRO A 62 -9.28 -0.62 17.66
CA PRO A 62 -10.46 -0.47 18.50
C PRO A 62 -11.77 -0.59 17.70
N ARG A 63 -12.78 -1.22 18.31
CA ARG A 63 -14.13 -1.29 17.72
C ARG A 63 -14.80 0.07 17.67
N GLU A 64 -14.51 0.95 18.63
CA GLU A 64 -15.00 2.32 18.71
C GLU A 64 -14.51 3.15 17.52
N PRO A 65 -15.39 3.58 16.59
CA PRO A 65 -14.96 4.29 15.37
C PRO A 65 -14.15 5.55 15.63
N ALA A 66 -14.53 6.32 16.64
CA ALA A 66 -13.87 7.57 17.04
C ALA A 66 -12.39 7.38 17.45
N LYS A 67 -11.96 6.16 17.76
CA LYS A 67 -10.58 5.84 18.13
C LYS A 67 -9.76 5.24 16.98
N ARG A 68 -10.38 4.91 15.84
CA ARG A 68 -9.70 4.19 14.75
C ARG A 68 -8.62 5.04 14.08
N SER A 69 -8.92 6.30 13.74
CA SER A 69 -7.99 7.20 13.05
C SER A 69 -6.70 7.44 13.85
N SER A 70 -6.77 7.52 15.18
CA SER A 70 -5.59 7.68 16.05
C SER A 70 -4.85 6.38 16.38
N SER A 71 -5.33 5.24 15.89
CA SER A 71 -4.76 3.92 16.20
C SER A 71 -3.75 3.41 15.17
N PHE A 72 -3.40 4.20 14.17
CA PHE A 72 -2.35 3.87 13.20
C PHE A 72 -1.56 5.14 12.81
N THR A 73 -0.66 5.01 11.85
CA THR A 73 0.23 6.11 11.44
C THR A 73 0.50 5.96 9.96
N ILE A 74 0.20 6.99 9.18
CA ILE A 74 0.46 7.04 7.74
C ILE A 74 1.96 6.93 7.49
N GLY A 75 2.36 6.19 6.45
CA GLY A 75 3.76 5.90 6.14
C GLY A 75 4.42 4.91 7.11
N ARG A 76 3.66 4.29 8.02
CA ARG A 76 4.16 3.20 8.88
C ARG A 76 3.27 1.98 8.85
N HIS A 77 1.96 2.20 8.84
CA HIS A 77 0.98 1.14 8.94
C HIS A 77 0.14 1.04 7.67
N GLY A 78 -0.09 -0.19 7.23
CA GLY A 78 -1.15 -0.53 6.28
C GLY A 78 -2.42 -0.94 7.05
N LEU A 79 -3.54 -1.01 6.34
CA LEU A 79 -4.83 -1.37 6.92
C LEU A 79 -5.45 -2.57 6.23
N VAL A 80 -6.13 -3.39 7.03
CA VAL A 80 -7.03 -4.46 6.56
C VAL A 80 -8.39 -4.22 7.17
N VAL A 81 -9.43 -4.29 6.34
CA VAL A 81 -10.82 -4.28 6.79
C VAL A 81 -11.49 -5.62 6.49
N ARG A 82 -12.34 -6.09 7.40
CA ARG A 82 -13.13 -7.32 7.26
C ARG A 82 -14.57 -7.13 7.75
N ARG A 83 -15.53 -7.65 6.99
CA ARG A 83 -16.93 -7.80 7.41
C ARG A 83 -17.61 -8.92 6.62
N GLY A 84 -17.89 -10.05 7.26
CA GLY A 84 -18.43 -11.23 6.58
C GLY A 84 -17.52 -11.69 5.45
N PHE A 85 -18.02 -11.71 4.22
CA PHE A 85 -17.26 -12.07 3.01
C PHE A 85 -16.43 -10.91 2.42
N PHE A 86 -16.63 -9.68 2.90
CA PHE A 86 -15.91 -8.51 2.39
C PHE A 86 -14.55 -8.37 3.10
N GLN A 87 -13.49 -8.22 2.32
CA GLN A 87 -12.14 -7.96 2.80
C GLN A 87 -11.40 -7.02 1.85
N GLY A 88 -10.70 -6.04 2.41
CA GLY A 88 -9.84 -5.12 1.67
C GLY A 88 -8.53 -4.91 2.42
N LEU A 89 -7.45 -4.67 1.67
CA LEU A 89 -6.15 -4.33 2.21
C LEU A 89 -5.55 -3.18 1.40
N LEU A 90 -4.99 -2.21 2.10
CA LEU A 90 -4.15 -1.17 1.52
C LEU A 90 -2.81 -1.10 2.25
N LEU A 91 -1.72 -1.00 1.49
CA LEU A 91 -0.36 -0.99 2.00
C LEU A 91 0.02 0.40 2.56
N PRO A 92 1.08 0.52 3.39
CA PRO A 92 1.49 1.79 3.99
C PRO A 92 1.89 2.88 2.99
N GLU A 93 2.34 2.51 1.79
CA GLU A 93 2.79 3.43 0.73
C GLU A 93 1.60 4.16 0.08
N VAL A 94 0.44 3.52 0.01
CA VAL A 94 -0.74 4.05 -0.67
C VAL A 94 -1.19 5.41 -0.11
N PRO A 95 -1.47 5.58 1.19
CA PRO A 95 -1.87 6.90 1.70
C PRO A 95 -0.79 7.98 1.51
N VAL A 96 0.49 7.59 1.41
CA VAL A 96 1.60 8.51 1.16
C VAL A 96 1.57 9.03 -0.28
N GLU A 97 1.40 8.13 -1.25
CA GLU A 97 1.40 8.46 -2.68
C GLU A 97 0.23 9.34 -3.11
N TYR A 98 -0.87 9.29 -2.36
CA TYR A 98 -2.12 9.99 -2.64
C TYR A 98 -2.36 11.16 -1.69
N LEU A 99 -1.47 11.33 -0.71
CA LEU A 99 -1.56 12.37 0.32
C LEU A 99 -2.88 12.31 1.11
N TRP A 100 -3.32 11.10 1.46
CA TRP A 100 -4.53 10.88 2.25
C TRP A 100 -4.27 11.11 3.74
N ASP A 101 -5.29 11.65 4.43
CA ASP A 101 -5.35 11.64 5.88
C ASP A 101 -5.88 10.31 6.43
N GLU A 102 -5.92 10.18 7.75
CA GLU A 102 -6.30 8.94 8.42
C GLU A 102 -7.76 8.53 8.15
N GLU A 103 -8.68 9.49 8.06
CA GLU A 103 -10.09 9.19 7.77
C GLU A 103 -10.30 8.75 6.33
N THR A 104 -9.64 9.43 5.39
CA THR A 104 -9.62 9.03 3.98
C THR A 104 -9.02 7.64 3.82
N PHE A 105 -7.93 7.34 4.53
CA PHE A 105 -7.31 6.02 4.46
C PHE A 105 -8.24 4.91 4.98
N LEU A 106 -8.98 5.14 6.08
CA LEU A 106 -10.01 4.21 6.56
C LEU A 106 -11.14 4.03 5.53
N ALA A 107 -11.61 5.11 4.94
CA ALA A 107 -12.69 5.11 3.96
C ALA A 107 -12.30 4.37 2.67
N GLU A 108 -11.11 4.64 2.13
CA GLU A 108 -10.61 3.97 0.93
C GLU A 108 -10.31 2.49 1.18
N THR A 109 -9.92 2.12 2.41
CA THR A 109 -9.80 0.70 2.79
C THR A 109 -11.17 0.00 2.73
N CYS A 110 -12.26 0.67 3.12
CA CYS A 110 -13.63 0.16 2.93
C CYS A 110 -13.97 -0.02 1.45
N VAL A 111 -13.69 0.98 0.61
CA VAL A 111 -13.94 0.93 -0.83
C VAL A 111 -13.17 -0.24 -1.46
N LYS A 112 -11.91 -0.43 -1.06
CA LYS A 112 -11.08 -1.55 -1.50
C LYS A 112 -11.67 -2.92 -1.16
N ALA A 113 -12.45 -3.01 -0.09
CA ALA A 113 -13.17 -4.22 0.31
C ALA A 113 -14.52 -4.41 -0.40
N GLY A 114 -14.89 -3.50 -1.31
CA GLY A 114 -16.21 -3.50 -1.96
C GLY A 114 -17.33 -3.01 -1.04
N MET A 115 -17.02 -2.23 -0.01
CA MET A 115 -17.99 -1.70 0.97
C MET A 115 -18.14 -0.17 0.84
N PRO A 116 -19.24 0.42 1.36
CA PRO A 116 -19.38 1.88 1.40
C PRO A 116 -18.22 2.56 2.15
N PRO A 117 -17.78 3.76 1.74
CA PRO A 117 -16.67 4.47 2.41
C PRO A 117 -16.89 4.70 3.91
N SER A 118 -18.15 4.76 4.36
CA SER A 118 -18.51 4.92 5.77
C SER A 118 -18.46 3.62 6.60
N CYS A 119 -18.04 2.48 6.03
CA CYS A 119 -18.05 1.19 6.74
C CYS A 119 -17.20 1.19 8.02
N TRP A 120 -16.21 2.07 8.11
CA TRP A 120 -15.35 2.22 9.27
C TRP A 120 -16.02 2.92 10.45
N LEU A 121 -17.22 3.49 10.25
CA LEU A 121 -18.07 4.02 11.32
C LEU A 121 -18.92 2.94 12.00
N ASP A 122 -18.98 1.73 11.44
CA ASP A 122 -19.71 0.62 12.03
C ASP A 122 -18.80 -0.18 13.01
N PRO A 123 -19.21 -0.33 14.29
CA PRO A 123 -18.48 -1.11 15.28
C PRO A 123 -18.32 -2.61 14.94
N GLU A 124 -19.19 -3.15 14.09
CA GLU A 124 -19.12 -4.55 13.63
C GLU A 124 -18.15 -4.76 12.47
N THR A 125 -17.70 -3.68 11.82
CA THR A 125 -16.62 -3.76 10.84
C THR A 125 -15.28 -3.90 11.58
N GLU A 126 -14.54 -4.96 11.29
CA GLU A 126 -13.24 -5.20 11.91
C GLU A 126 -12.13 -4.53 11.11
N PHE A 127 -11.30 -3.74 11.80
CA PHE A 127 -10.08 -3.18 11.23
C PHE A 127 -8.85 -3.76 11.91
N TYR A 128 -7.81 -3.96 11.13
CA TYR A 128 -6.49 -4.37 11.56
C TYR A 128 -5.46 -3.43 10.94
N ARG A 129 -4.38 -3.17 11.66
CA ARG A 129 -3.16 -2.54 11.13
C ARG A 129 -2.05 -3.57 11.02
N PHE A 130 -1.08 -3.31 10.16
CA PHE A 130 0.21 -4.01 10.16
C PHE A 130 1.31 -3.00 9.87
N SER A 131 2.50 -3.23 10.42
CA SER A 131 3.69 -2.50 9.96
C SER A 131 4.10 -3.01 8.58
N GLY A 132 4.61 -2.12 7.73
CA GLY A 132 5.23 -2.52 6.47
C GLY A 132 6.59 -1.85 6.32
N ARG A 133 7.49 -2.52 5.62
CA ARG A 133 8.78 -1.97 5.19
C ARG A 133 8.92 -2.24 3.70
N ALA A 134 9.39 -1.24 2.96
CA ALA A 134 9.51 -1.31 1.51
C ALA A 134 10.95 -1.06 1.09
N TRP A 135 11.45 -1.88 0.17
CA TRP A 135 12.74 -1.72 -0.48
C TRP A 135 12.55 -1.61 -1.98
N ARG A 136 13.25 -0.68 -2.62
CA ARG A 136 13.15 -0.46 -4.06
C ARG A 136 14.51 -0.25 -4.69
N GLU A 137 14.62 -0.60 -5.97
CA GLU A 137 15.75 -0.16 -6.77
C GLU A 137 15.67 1.34 -7.09
N LYS A 138 16.80 2.05 -7.01
CA LYS A 138 16.90 3.47 -7.39
C LYS A 138 16.80 3.68 -8.91
N ILE A 139 17.38 2.74 -9.66
CA ILE A 139 17.36 2.64 -11.13
C ILE A 139 17.35 1.15 -11.48
N PRO A 140 16.93 0.74 -12.70
CA PRO A 140 16.95 -0.67 -13.10
C PRO A 140 18.33 -1.31 -12.85
N LEU A 141 18.36 -2.45 -12.16
CA LEU A 141 19.59 -3.19 -11.80
C LEU A 141 20.58 -2.38 -10.94
N GLY A 142 20.11 -1.34 -10.26
CA GLY A 142 20.94 -0.43 -9.46
C GLY A 142 20.98 -0.77 -7.98
N GLU A 143 21.40 0.22 -7.19
CA GLU A 143 21.38 0.14 -5.73
C GLU A 143 19.94 0.04 -5.20
N ILE A 144 19.74 -0.77 -4.17
CA ILE A 144 18.48 -0.91 -3.45
C ILE A 144 18.49 0.01 -2.24
N GLU A 145 17.42 0.77 -2.06
CA GLU A 145 17.19 1.59 -0.87
C GLU A 145 15.94 1.12 -0.12
N GLU A 146 15.96 1.25 1.21
CA GLU A 146 14.74 1.18 2.01
C GLU A 146 14.01 2.53 1.95
N ARG A 147 12.68 2.49 1.78
CA ARG A 147 11.84 3.68 1.76
C ARG A 147 11.49 4.11 3.19
N ASP A 148 11.82 5.35 3.56
CA ASP A 148 11.26 6.00 4.74
C ASP A 148 9.94 6.68 4.36
N LEU A 149 8.87 5.89 4.32
CA LEU A 149 7.54 6.35 3.91
C LEU A 149 6.98 7.46 4.82
N ALA A 150 7.37 7.48 6.10
CA ALA A 150 6.94 8.51 7.04
C ALA A 150 7.63 9.84 6.75
N GLU A 151 8.92 9.83 6.41
CA GLU A 151 9.63 11.02 5.91
C GLU A 151 9.10 11.46 4.54
N GLU A 152 8.88 10.54 3.60
CA GLU A 152 8.29 10.83 2.29
C GLU A 152 6.94 11.56 2.44
N TYR A 153 6.06 11.05 3.31
CA TYR A 153 4.77 11.68 3.60
C TYR A 153 4.92 13.08 4.19
N ARG A 154 5.80 13.27 5.19
CA ARG A 154 6.06 14.59 5.79
C ARG A 154 6.55 15.59 4.76
N GLN A 155 7.44 15.20 3.85
CA GLN A 155 7.95 16.08 2.79
C GLN A 155 6.85 16.45 1.78
N LEU A 156 6.04 15.47 1.36
CA LEU A 156 4.93 15.71 0.44
C LEU A 156 3.88 16.65 1.06
N LEU A 157 3.52 16.44 2.33
CA LEU A 157 2.61 17.32 3.06
C LEU A 157 3.15 18.75 3.14
N GLN A 158 4.44 18.93 3.46
CA GLN A 158 5.05 20.26 3.49
C GLN A 158 4.98 20.96 2.14
N ARG A 159 5.20 20.24 1.04
CA ARG A 159 5.08 20.79 -0.32
C ARG A 159 3.63 21.15 -0.66
N TYR A 160 2.67 20.31 -0.30
CA TYR A 160 1.24 20.58 -0.49
C TYR A 160 0.79 21.83 0.29
N LEU A 161 1.14 21.92 1.57
CA LEU A 161 0.81 23.09 2.42
C LEU A 161 1.46 24.39 1.92
N ARG A 162 2.59 24.30 1.21
CA ARG A 162 3.25 25.45 0.55
C ARG A 162 2.69 25.77 -0.84
N GLY A 163 1.69 25.03 -1.32
CA GLY A 163 1.13 25.19 -2.67
C GLY A 163 2.05 24.74 -3.80
N GLN A 164 3.08 23.93 -3.50
CA GLN A 164 4.08 23.42 -4.45
C GLN A 164 3.72 22.04 -5.02
N LEU A 165 2.57 21.50 -4.62
CA LEU A 165 2.03 20.22 -5.04
C LEU A 165 0.50 20.32 -4.98
N SER A 166 -0.20 19.74 -5.96
CA SER A 166 -1.64 19.50 -5.91
C SER A 166 -1.87 17.99 -5.81
N PRO A 167 -2.86 17.51 -5.03
CA PRO A 167 -3.29 16.12 -5.08
C PRO A 167 -3.75 15.80 -6.50
N ASP A 168 -3.36 14.64 -7.02
CA ASP A 168 -3.78 14.20 -8.35
C ASP A 168 -5.09 13.40 -8.22
N PRO A 169 -6.23 13.93 -8.71
CA PRO A 169 -7.51 13.23 -8.62
C PRO A 169 -7.59 11.97 -9.50
N ARG A 170 -6.61 11.74 -10.40
CA ARG A 170 -6.62 10.63 -11.37
C ARG A 170 -5.90 9.37 -10.89
N ARG A 171 -5.41 9.33 -9.66
CA ARG A 171 -4.73 8.13 -9.15
C ARG A 171 -5.70 7.08 -8.58
N ILE A 172 -6.97 7.39 -8.32
CA ILE A 172 -7.97 6.48 -7.70
C ILE A 172 -8.30 5.29 -8.61
#